data_AF-A0A356R1U6-F1
#
_entry.id   AF-A0A356R1U6-F1
#
_cell.length_a   1.000
_cell.length_b   1.000
_cell.length_c   1.000
_cell.angle_alpha   90.00
_cell.angle_beta   90.00
_cell.angle_gamma   90.00
#
_symmetry.space_group_name_H-M   'P 1'
#
loop_
_entity.id
_entity.type
_entity.pdbx_description
1 polymer ?
#
loop_
_entity_poly.entity_id
_entity_poly.type
_entity_poly.pdbx_seq_one_letter_code
_entity_poly.pdbx_strand_id
1 'polypeptide(L)'
;MKFIRAEVVRQSQSRQRGFTLIELMIVVAIIGILAAIAIPQYNSYVARTQVAEGLQLAGAVKTAIAEFHQTNSSWPATNEAAGANADYVGKYVASVETSASGTNPSIITITMGAASPVSTDIQGKTITITAAAGTGAITWTCDGGTISDSYLPAACK
;
A
#
# COMPACT_ATOMS: atom_id res chain seq x y z
N MET A 1 75.16 -2.34 -36.18
CA MET A 1 74.44 -1.44 -35.25
C MET A 1 72.95 -1.54 -35.60
N LYS A 2 72.15 -2.40 -34.98
CA LYS A 2 71.58 -2.24 -33.63
C LYS A 2 71.07 -3.60 -33.13
N PHE A 3 71.49 -3.99 -31.94
CA PHE A 3 70.90 -5.08 -31.16
C PHE A 3 69.54 -4.62 -30.64
N ILE A 4 68.47 -5.34 -30.99
CA ILE A 4 67.14 -5.15 -30.39
C ILE A 4 67.14 -5.94 -29.08
N ARG A 5 67.17 -5.24 -27.94
CA ARG A 5 67.01 -5.83 -26.62
C ARG A 5 65.54 -6.21 -26.43
N ALA A 6 65.26 -7.50 -26.23
CA ALA A 6 63.98 -7.95 -25.71
C ALA A 6 63.90 -7.53 -24.22
N GLU A 7 63.12 -6.50 -23.92
CA GLU A 7 62.75 -6.17 -22.54
C GLU A 7 61.75 -7.23 -22.05
N VAL A 8 62.22 -8.13 -21.19
CA VAL A 8 61.35 -9.05 -20.44
C VAL A 8 60.52 -8.21 -19.47
N VAL A 9 59.28 -7.88 -19.86
CA VAL A 9 58.30 -7.23 -18.99
C VAL A 9 57.99 -8.19 -17.83
N ARG A 10 58.51 -7.88 -16.64
CA ARG A 10 58.27 -8.64 -15.41
C ARG A 10 56.86 -8.31 -14.91
N GLN A 11 55.86 -9.09 -15.30
CA GLN A 11 54.50 -8.96 -14.74
C GLN A 11 54.54 -9.25 -13.23
N SER A 12 54.31 -8.23 -12.39
CA SER A 12 54.11 -8.43 -10.96
C SER A 12 52.78 -9.14 -10.76
N GLN A 13 52.82 -10.44 -10.47
CA GLN A 13 51.66 -11.23 -10.03
C GLN A 13 51.13 -10.64 -8.72
N SER A 14 50.09 -9.79 -8.80
CA SER A 14 49.34 -9.38 -7.61
C SER A 14 48.66 -10.63 -7.07
N ARG A 15 48.99 -11.03 -5.83
CA ARG A 15 48.32 -12.15 -5.18
C ARG A 15 46.84 -11.78 -5.02
N GLN A 16 45.97 -12.34 -5.85
CA GLN A 16 44.53 -12.24 -5.64
C GLN A 16 44.19 -12.97 -4.34
N ARG A 17 43.89 -12.20 -3.29
CA ARG A 17 43.29 -12.72 -2.06
C ARG A 17 41.81 -12.93 -2.35
N GLY A 18 41.41 -14.17 -2.64
CA GLY A 18 40.01 -14.55 -2.74
C GLY A 18 39.35 -14.64 -1.37
N PHE A 19 38.03 -14.49 -1.34
CA PHE A 19 37.21 -14.82 -0.17
C PHE A 19 37.29 -16.32 0.11
N THR A 20 37.37 -16.70 1.37
CA THR A 20 37.34 -18.10 1.78
C THR A 20 35.90 -18.63 1.71
N LEU A 21 35.76 -19.93 1.46
CA LEU A 21 34.44 -20.59 1.41
C LEU A 21 33.72 -20.48 2.77
N ILE A 22 34.49 -20.50 3.86
CA ILE A 22 33.95 -20.34 5.22
C ILE A 22 33.43 -18.92 5.49
N GLU A 23 34.12 -17.88 5.01
CA GLU A 23 33.63 -16.49 5.11
C GLU A 23 32.30 -16.33 4.38
N LEU A 24 32.18 -16.90 3.18
CA LEU A 24 30.95 -16.81 2.40
C LEU A 24 29.80 -17.58 3.07
N MET A 25 30.05 -18.75 3.67
CA MET A 25 29.04 -19.49 4.40
C MET A 25 28.50 -18.73 5.62
N ILE A 26 29.38 -18.08 6.39
CA ILE A 26 28.95 -17.28 7.55
C ILE A 26 28.11 -16.08 7.10
N VAL A 27 28.52 -15.41 6.02
CA VAL A 27 27.77 -14.27 5.47
C VAL A 27 26.37 -14.69 5.02
N VAL A 28 26.24 -15.81 4.30
CA VAL A 28 24.93 -16.33 3.86
C VAL A 28 24.07 -16.72 5.06
N ALA A 29 24.66 -17.31 6.11
CA ALA A 29 23.93 -17.66 7.33
C ALA A 29 23.34 -16.41 8.03
N ILE A 30 24.11 -15.34 8.15
CA ILE A 30 23.65 -14.08 8.77
C ILE A 30 22.55 -13.44 7.92
N ILE A 31 22.73 -13.37 6.59
CA ILE A 31 21.73 -12.83 5.67
C ILE A 31 20.42 -13.63 5.75
N GLY A 32 20.51 -14.96 5.88
CA GLY A 32 19.33 -15.83 6.03
C GLY A 32 18.50 -15.50 7.26
N ILE A 33 19.15 -15.26 8.41
CA ILE A 33 18.47 -14.88 9.66
C ILE A 33 17.79 -13.50 9.50
N LEU A 34 18.50 -12.53 8.94
CA LEU A 34 17.96 -11.18 8.73
C LEU A 34 16.78 -11.20 7.76
N ALA A 35 16.88 -11.96 6.66
CA ALA A 35 15.82 -12.08 5.66
C ALA A 35 14.54 -12.69 6.24
N ALA A 36 14.65 -13.70 7.11
CA ALA A 36 13.50 -14.34 7.74
C ALA A 36 12.64 -13.36 8.57
N ILE A 37 13.26 -12.34 9.17
CA ILE A 37 12.56 -11.29 9.94
C ILE A 37 12.13 -10.14 9.01
N ALA A 38 12.99 -9.73 8.08
CA ALA A 38 12.77 -8.56 7.25
C ALA A 38 11.66 -8.76 6.21
N ILE A 39 11.56 -9.95 5.58
CA ILE A 39 10.57 -10.23 4.53
C ILE A 39 9.12 -10.07 5.02
N PRO A 40 8.67 -10.72 6.13
CA PRO A 40 7.28 -10.56 6.58
C PRO A 40 6.95 -9.13 7.00
N GLN A 41 7.91 -8.42 7.60
CA GLN A 41 7.74 -7.01 7.96
C GLN A 41 7.61 -6.12 6.72
N TYR A 42 8.45 -6.34 5.71
CA TYR A 42 8.40 -5.61 4.45
C TYR A 42 7.07 -5.84 3.71
N ASN A 43 6.59 -7.08 3.62
CA ASN A 43 5.30 -7.40 3.00
C ASN A 43 4.14 -6.70 3.72
N SER A 44 4.17 -6.65 5.05
CA SER A 44 3.16 -5.94 5.84
C SER A 44 3.17 -4.43 5.60
N TYR A 45 4.37 -3.85 5.45
CA TYR A 45 4.53 -2.43 5.12
C TYR A 45 4.00 -2.11 3.72
N VAL A 46 4.29 -2.97 2.74
CA VAL A 46 3.78 -2.83 1.36
C VAL A 46 2.25 -2.93 1.35
N ALA A 47 1.66 -3.92 2.02
CA ALA A 47 0.21 -4.04 2.13
C ALA A 47 -0.44 -2.78 2.74
N ARG A 48 0.16 -2.22 3.79
CA ARG A 48 -0.34 -0.98 4.41
C ARG A 48 -0.27 0.23 3.49
N THR A 49 0.79 0.34 2.69
CA THR A 49 0.91 1.44 1.71
C THR A 49 -0.08 1.29 0.56
N GLN A 50 -0.37 0.06 0.14
CA GLN A 50 -1.43 -0.21 -0.84
C GLN A 50 -2.82 0.18 -0.30
N VAL A 51 -3.11 -0.16 0.96
CA VAL A 51 -4.34 0.29 1.64
C VAL A 51 -4.44 1.82 1.68
N ALA A 52 -3.33 2.50 1.97
CA ALA A 52 -3.31 3.97 2.05
C ALA A 52 -3.67 4.65 0.72
N GLU A 53 -3.40 4.04 -0.43
CA GLU A 53 -3.87 4.53 -1.74
C GLU A 53 -5.40 4.59 -1.77
N GLY A 54 -6.07 3.53 -1.30
CA GLY A 54 -7.54 3.49 -1.23
C GLY A 54 -8.12 4.56 -0.33
N LEU A 55 -7.51 4.81 0.82
CA LEU A 55 -7.91 5.89 1.71
C LEU A 55 -7.71 7.28 1.08
N GLN A 56 -6.66 7.46 0.28
CA GLN A 56 -6.43 8.69 -0.46
C GLN A 56 -7.53 8.91 -1.51
N LEU A 57 -7.88 7.87 -2.29
CA LEU A 57 -8.95 7.93 -3.28
C LEU A 57 -10.31 8.23 -2.64
N ALA A 58 -10.59 7.59 -1.50
CA ALA A 58 -11.78 7.87 -0.72
C ALA A 58 -11.84 9.32 -0.20
N GLY A 59 -10.70 10.02 -0.08
CA GLY A 59 -10.66 11.43 0.31
C GLY A 59 -11.50 12.33 -0.59
N ALA A 60 -11.48 12.11 -1.92
CA ALA A 60 -12.31 12.87 -2.86
C ALA A 60 -13.81 12.59 -2.65
N VAL A 61 -14.16 11.32 -2.43
CA VAL A 61 -15.53 10.88 -2.16
C VAL A 61 -16.05 11.46 -0.83
N LYS A 62 -15.21 11.49 0.21
CA LYS A 62 -15.55 12.08 1.52
C LYS A 62 -15.95 13.55 1.39
N THR A 63 -15.22 14.33 0.59
CA THR A 63 -15.54 15.74 0.35
C THR A 63 -16.88 15.89 -0.37
N ALA A 64 -17.11 15.11 -1.44
CA ALA A 64 -18.36 15.14 -2.19
C ALA A 64 -19.57 14.77 -1.33
N ILE A 65 -19.46 13.72 -0.50
CA ILE A 65 -20.49 13.34 0.46
C ILE A 65 -20.76 14.47 1.47
N ALA A 66 -19.71 15.12 1.96
CA ALA A 66 -19.85 16.20 2.92
C ALA A 66 -20.58 17.41 2.34
N GLU A 67 -20.28 17.77 1.08
CA GLU A 67 -20.96 18.84 0.34
C GLU A 67 -22.43 18.49 0.04
N PHE A 68 -22.67 17.24 -0.37
CA PHE A 68 -24.02 16.74 -0.62
C PHE A 68 -24.89 16.80 0.64
N HIS A 69 -24.35 16.35 1.78
CA HIS A 69 -25.07 16.37 3.06
C HIS A 69 -25.34 17.80 3.54
N GLN A 70 -24.41 18.74 3.33
CA GLN A 70 -24.64 20.16 3.67
C GLN A 70 -25.77 20.79 2.85
N THR A 71 -25.93 20.38 1.60
CA THR A 71 -26.94 20.97 0.70
C THR A 71 -28.30 20.30 0.85
N ASN A 72 -28.34 18.97 0.98
CA ASN A 72 -29.58 18.18 0.91
C ASN A 72 -30.05 17.66 2.27
N SER A 73 -29.27 17.82 3.34
CA SER A 73 -29.54 17.23 4.66
C SER A 73 -29.85 15.73 4.63
N SER A 74 -29.32 15.03 3.62
CA SER A 74 -29.47 13.59 3.40
C SER A 74 -28.17 13.02 2.85
N TRP A 75 -28.02 11.70 2.88
CA TRP A 75 -26.82 11.02 2.41
C TRP A 75 -26.99 10.53 0.96
N PRO A 76 -25.94 10.63 0.13
CA PRO A 76 -26.02 10.18 -1.26
C PRO A 76 -26.00 8.65 -1.34
N ALA A 77 -26.90 8.06 -2.13
CA ALA A 77 -26.98 6.61 -2.30
C ALA A 77 -25.84 6.02 -3.13
N THR A 78 -25.23 6.83 -4.00
CA THR A 78 -24.12 6.46 -4.90
C THR A 78 -23.11 7.60 -5.00
N ASN A 79 -21.95 7.34 -5.61
CA ASN A 79 -20.94 8.38 -5.85
C ASN A 79 -21.47 9.49 -6.77
N GLU A 80 -22.19 9.13 -7.84
CA GLU A 80 -22.73 10.08 -8.79
C GLU A 80 -23.80 10.97 -8.15
N ALA A 81 -24.61 10.40 -7.24
CA ALA A 81 -25.56 11.18 -6.46
C ALA A 81 -24.86 12.22 -5.59
N ALA A 82 -23.66 11.92 -5.08
CA ALA A 82 -22.82 12.87 -4.35
C ALA A 82 -22.16 13.93 -5.25
N GLY A 83 -22.28 13.83 -6.59
CA GLY A 83 -21.52 14.65 -7.54
C GLY A 83 -20.05 14.25 -7.69
N ALA A 84 -19.68 13.06 -7.19
CA ALA A 84 -18.36 12.47 -7.35
C ALA A 84 -18.27 11.67 -8.66
N ASN A 85 -17.05 11.25 -9.02
CA ASN A 85 -16.88 10.33 -10.15
C ASN A 85 -17.55 8.98 -9.84
N ALA A 86 -18.14 8.33 -10.84
CA ALA A 86 -18.73 7.00 -10.70
C ALA A 86 -17.65 5.98 -10.26
N ASP A 87 -16.53 6.00 -11.00
CA ASP A 87 -15.47 5.01 -10.87
C ASP A 87 -14.21 5.60 -10.23
N TYR A 88 -13.86 5.11 -9.05
CA TYR A 88 -12.58 5.37 -8.41
C TYR A 88 -11.74 4.11 -8.43
N VAL A 89 -10.86 4.03 -9.43
CA VAL A 89 -9.96 2.89 -9.63
C VAL A 89 -8.52 3.37 -9.45
N GLY A 90 -7.76 2.64 -8.64
CA GLY A 90 -6.35 2.90 -8.37
C GLY A 90 -5.46 1.80 -8.93
N LYS A 91 -4.17 1.86 -8.62
CA LYS A 91 -3.23 0.77 -8.95
C LYS A 91 -3.52 -0.48 -8.11
N TYR A 92 -3.88 -0.30 -6.84
CA TYR A 92 -4.16 -1.38 -5.90
C TYR A 92 -5.64 -1.47 -5.49
N VAL A 93 -6.47 -0.55 -5.99
CA VAL A 93 -7.87 -0.37 -5.59
C VAL A 93 -8.77 -0.68 -6.79
N ALA A 94 -9.69 -1.62 -6.62
CA ALA A 94 -10.65 -2.02 -7.63
C ALA A 94 -11.82 -1.04 -7.75
N SER A 95 -12.40 -0.64 -6.62
CA SER A 95 -13.47 0.35 -6.58
C SER A 95 -13.49 1.10 -5.25
N VAL A 96 -14.06 2.30 -5.27
CA VAL A 96 -14.47 3.03 -4.08
C VAL A 96 -15.91 3.45 -4.31
N GLU A 97 -16.83 2.88 -3.55
CA GLU A 97 -18.27 3.04 -3.74
C GLU A 97 -18.92 3.60 -2.49
N THR A 98 -19.76 4.60 -2.67
CA THR A 98 -20.63 5.09 -1.61
C THR A 98 -21.94 4.34 -1.64
N SER A 99 -22.40 3.94 -0.47
CA SER A 99 -23.72 3.39 -0.24
C SER A 99 -24.35 4.08 0.97
N ALA A 100 -25.57 4.57 0.82
CA ALA A 100 -26.35 5.10 1.92
C ALA A 100 -27.80 4.62 1.83
N SER A 101 -28.47 4.52 2.97
CA SER A 101 -29.89 4.16 3.04
C SER A 101 -30.69 5.27 3.71
N GLY A 102 -31.07 6.30 2.96
CA GLY A 102 -31.91 7.40 3.44
C GLY A 102 -31.23 8.25 4.52
N THR A 103 -31.77 8.25 5.75
CA THR A 103 -31.21 8.95 6.92
C THR A 103 -30.09 8.19 7.62
N ASN A 104 -29.83 6.94 7.23
CA ASN A 104 -28.71 6.15 7.78
C ASN A 104 -27.37 6.72 7.32
N PRO A 105 -26.32 6.62 8.15
CA PRO A 105 -25.00 7.12 7.82
C PRO A 105 -24.49 6.56 6.48
N SER A 106 -23.80 7.41 5.71
CA SER A 106 -23.20 7.02 4.44
C SER A 106 -22.00 6.11 4.69
N ILE A 107 -21.88 5.01 3.95
CA ILE A 107 -20.76 4.09 4.02
C ILE A 107 -20.00 4.13 2.70
N ILE A 108 -18.73 4.48 2.77
CA ILE A 108 -17.79 4.37 1.64
C ILE A 108 -17.11 3.01 1.79
N THR A 109 -17.28 2.14 0.80
CA THR A 109 -16.61 0.84 0.73
C THR A 109 -15.49 0.94 -0.29
N ILE A 110 -14.27 0.73 0.18
CA ILE A 110 -13.08 0.63 -0.66
C ILE A 110 -12.81 -0.85 -0.87
N THR A 111 -12.74 -1.29 -2.12
CA THR A 111 -12.43 -2.67 -2.50
C THR A 111 -11.02 -2.73 -3.09
N MET A 112 -10.14 -3.54 -2.50
CA MET A 112 -8.79 -3.76 -3.01
C MET A 112 -8.84 -4.68 -4.25
N GLY A 113 -7.88 -4.52 -5.17
CA GLY A 113 -7.75 -5.37 -6.35
C GLY A 113 -7.62 -6.85 -5.99
N ALA A 114 -8.25 -7.71 -6.79
CA ALA A 114 -8.29 -9.16 -6.55
C ALA A 114 -7.05 -9.93 -7.06
N ALA A 115 -6.07 -9.24 -7.64
CA ALA A 115 -4.91 -9.86 -8.26
C ALA A 115 -3.65 -8.97 -8.15
N SER A 116 -2.52 -9.48 -8.64
CA SER A 116 -1.28 -8.71 -8.79
C SER A 116 -1.55 -7.36 -9.49
N PRO A 117 -0.99 -6.24 -9.00
CA PRO A 117 0.14 -6.12 -8.06
C PRO A 117 -0.24 -5.98 -6.57
N VAL A 118 -1.49 -6.28 -6.19
CA VAL A 118 -1.94 -6.19 -4.79
C VAL A 118 -1.33 -7.31 -3.94
N SER A 119 -0.97 -7.00 -2.70
CA SER A 119 -0.44 -7.98 -1.73
C SER A 119 -1.47 -9.08 -1.48
N THR A 120 -1.03 -10.33 -1.47
CA THR A 120 -1.89 -11.51 -1.26
C THR A 120 -2.69 -11.44 0.04
N ASP A 121 -2.17 -10.75 1.04
CA ASP A 121 -2.82 -10.60 2.35
C ASP A 121 -4.03 -9.65 2.32
N ILE A 122 -4.17 -8.82 1.27
CA ILE A 122 -5.24 -7.81 1.13
C ILE A 122 -6.03 -7.91 -0.18
N GLN A 123 -5.72 -8.88 -1.05
CA GLN A 123 -6.40 -9.06 -2.34
C GLN A 123 -7.90 -9.27 -2.16
N GLY A 124 -8.71 -8.49 -2.89
CA GLY A 124 -10.17 -8.56 -2.86
C GLY A 124 -10.82 -8.19 -1.52
N LYS A 125 -10.03 -7.73 -0.54
CA LYS A 125 -10.53 -7.30 0.76
C LYS A 125 -11.05 -5.88 0.70
N THR A 126 -11.85 -5.53 1.69
CA THR A 126 -12.56 -4.26 1.76
C THR A 126 -12.25 -3.50 3.04
N ILE A 127 -12.33 -2.19 2.93
CA ILE A 127 -12.23 -1.21 4.04
C ILE A 127 -13.47 -0.36 3.98
N THR A 128 -14.05 -0.02 5.12
CA THR A 128 -15.25 0.81 5.17
C THR A 128 -14.99 2.10 5.91
N ILE A 129 -15.52 3.21 5.39
CA ILE A 129 -15.50 4.51 6.04
C ILE A 129 -16.95 4.95 6.20
N THR A 130 -17.38 5.09 7.44
CA THR A 130 -18.74 5.52 7.76
C THR A 130 -18.75 7.01 8.07
N ALA A 131 -19.69 7.73 7.44
CA ALA A 131 -20.00 9.13 7.67
C ALA A 131 -21.27 9.23 8.50
N ALA A 132 -21.14 9.62 9.77
CA ALA A 132 -22.28 9.84 10.66
C ALA A 132 -22.51 11.33 10.90
N ALA A 133 -23.78 11.75 10.90
CA ALA A 133 -24.14 13.11 11.27
C ALA A 133 -23.91 13.30 12.78
N GLY A 134 -22.98 14.17 13.14
CA GLY A 134 -22.78 14.63 14.51
C GLY A 134 -23.48 15.96 14.77
N THR A 135 -23.25 16.53 15.95
CA THR A 135 -23.74 17.87 16.32
C THR A 135 -22.95 18.96 15.57
N GLY A 136 -23.36 19.27 14.34
CA GLY A 136 -22.78 20.34 13.51
C GLY A 136 -21.54 19.96 12.70
N ALA A 137 -21.10 18.70 12.76
CA ALA A 137 -20.01 18.18 11.94
C ALA A 137 -20.26 16.71 11.57
N ILE A 138 -19.68 16.27 10.45
CA ILE A 138 -19.71 14.86 10.04
C ILE A 138 -18.59 14.12 10.77
N THR A 139 -18.94 13.07 11.49
CA THR A 139 -17.98 12.16 12.13
C THR A 139 -17.61 11.07 11.15
N TRP A 140 -16.33 10.94 10.86
CA TRP A 140 -15.80 9.91 9.97
C TRP A 140 -15.14 8.81 10.80
N THR A 141 -15.67 7.60 10.73
CA THR A 141 -15.07 6.41 11.35
C THR A 141 -14.58 5.48 10.25
N CYS A 142 -13.31 5.09 10.30
CA CYS A 142 -12.75 4.11 9.39
C CYS A 142 -12.67 2.77 10.10
N ASP A 143 -13.25 1.74 9.50
CA ASP A 143 -13.19 0.36 9.96
C ASP A 143 -12.39 -0.47 8.95
N GLY A 144 -11.54 -1.33 9.49
CA GLY A 144 -10.67 -2.21 8.72
C GLY A 144 -11.37 -3.18 7.78
N GLY A 145 -12.68 -3.33 7.92
CA GLY A 145 -13.51 -4.22 7.15
C GLY A 145 -13.04 -5.67 7.29
N THR A 146 -12.52 -6.21 6.19
CA THR A 146 -12.03 -7.61 6.13
C THR A 146 -10.50 -7.71 6.20
N ILE A 147 -9.79 -6.59 6.22
CA ILE A 147 -8.33 -6.52 6.34
C ILE A 147 -7.94 -6.61 7.82
N SER A 148 -6.87 -7.34 8.13
CA SER A 148 -6.39 -7.42 9.51
C SER A 148 -5.61 -6.17 9.94
N ASP A 149 -5.71 -5.82 11.23
CA ASP A 149 -5.12 -4.62 11.86
C ASP A 149 -3.62 -4.44 11.61
N SER A 150 -2.89 -5.52 11.36
CA SER A 150 -1.46 -5.48 11.02
C SER A 150 -1.20 -4.70 9.74
N TYR A 151 -2.11 -4.77 8.77
CA TYR A 151 -2.00 -4.14 7.46
C TYR A 151 -2.74 -2.80 7.37
N LEU A 152 -3.45 -2.40 8.41
CA LEU A 152 -4.19 -1.14 8.42
C LEU A 152 -3.33 0.03 8.96
N PRO A 153 -3.46 1.23 8.37
CA PRO A 153 -2.96 2.47 8.96
C PRO A 153 -3.63 2.75 10.30
N ALA A 154 -2.95 3.49 11.19
CA ALA A 154 -3.48 3.82 12.51
C ALA A 154 -4.83 4.56 12.49
N ALA A 155 -5.16 5.24 11.38
CA ALA A 155 -6.42 5.96 11.21
C ALA A 155 -7.64 5.03 10.93
N CYS A 156 -7.40 3.75 10.66
CA CYS A 156 -8.42 2.74 10.32
C CYS A 156 -8.31 1.51 11.22
N LYS A 157 -7.85 1.72 12.45
CA LYS A 157 -7.82 0.72 13.52
C LYS A 157 -8.85 1.08 14.58
#